data_AF-A0A1X0QZK6-F1
#
_entry.id   AF-A0A1X0QZK6-F1
#
_cell.length_a   1.000
_cell.length_b   1.000
_cell.length_c   1.000
_cell.angle_alpha   90.00
_cell.angle_beta   90.00
_cell.angle_gamma   90.00
#
_symmetry.space_group_name_H-M   'P 1'
#
loop_
_entity.id
_entity.type
_entity.pdbx_description
1 polymer ?
#
loop_
_entity_poly.entity_id
_entity_poly.type
_entity_poly.pdbx_seq_one_letter_code
_entity_poly.pdbx_strand_id
1 'polypeptide(L)'
;MTPEDIVLQLKRNGTFDDLRKRLLSGFQHGEQGKEFTDKLNAFMADMISKDPSLLNSTSIYEKITKELERSGIYQTLRQQVLQELQTDYYQNRIAEQVNIVCQDTE
;
A
#
# COMPACT_ATOMS: atom_id res chain seq x y z
N MET A 1 -24.44 -19.43 -2.31
CA MET A 1 -23.65 -18.43 -3.06
C MET A 1 -22.28 -19.01 -3.41
N THR A 2 -21.75 -18.68 -4.59
CA THR A 2 -20.35 -19.04 -4.92
C THR A 2 -19.37 -18.04 -4.29
N PRO A 3 -18.07 -18.38 -4.17
CA PRO A 3 -17.05 -17.42 -3.76
C PRO A 3 -17.02 -16.16 -4.63
N GLU A 4 -17.26 -16.28 -5.93
CA GLU A 4 -17.34 -15.13 -6.84
C GLU A 4 -18.53 -14.22 -6.50
N ASP A 5 -19.69 -14.78 -6.15
CA ASP A 5 -20.87 -14.02 -5.74
C ASP A 5 -20.60 -13.23 -4.45
N ILE A 6 -19.94 -13.86 -3.48
CA ILE A 6 -19.55 -13.21 -2.21
C ILE A 6 -18.65 -12.01 -2.49
N VAL A 7 -17.61 -12.20 -3.31
CA VAL A 7 -16.68 -11.12 -3.67
C VAL A 7 -17.40 -9.98 -4.40
N LEU A 8 -18.35 -10.28 -5.29
CA LEU A 8 -19.15 -9.26 -5.96
C LEU A 8 -20.01 -8.47 -4.97
N GLN A 9 -20.64 -9.13 -4.00
CA GLN A 9 -21.41 -8.45 -2.96
C GLN A 9 -20.53 -7.57 -2.08
N LEU A 10 -19.36 -8.07 -1.66
CA LEU A 10 -18.37 -7.29 -0.89
C LEU A 10 -17.81 -6.09 -1.67
N LYS A 11 -17.73 -6.19 -3.00
CA LYS A 11 -17.43 -5.03 -3.85
C LYS A 11 -18.58 -4.02 -3.87
N ARG A 12 -19.81 -4.51 -4.07
CA ARG A 12 -21.00 -3.66 -4.17
C ARG A 12 -21.32 -2.92 -2.87
N ASN A 13 -21.11 -3.57 -1.72
CA ASN A 13 -21.37 -2.97 -0.41
C ASN A 13 -20.22 -2.09 0.10
N GLY A 14 -19.13 -1.95 -0.66
CA GLY A 14 -18.02 -1.05 -0.32
C GLY A 14 -16.98 -1.61 0.65
N THR A 15 -17.10 -2.88 1.08
CA THR A 15 -16.16 -3.49 2.06
C THR A 15 -14.70 -3.32 1.66
N PHE A 16 -14.36 -3.62 0.40
CA PHE A 16 -12.96 -3.48 -0.06
C PHE A 16 -12.49 -2.03 -0.11
N ASP A 17 -13.38 -1.08 -0.41
CA ASP A 17 -13.02 0.33 -0.45
C ASP A 17 -12.75 0.87 0.96
N ASP A 18 -13.55 0.46 1.95
CA ASP A 18 -13.34 0.82 3.35
C ASP A 18 -12.04 0.23 3.91
N LEU A 19 -11.76 -1.04 3.63
CA LEU A 19 -10.49 -1.67 4.02
C LEU A 19 -9.31 -0.98 3.35
N ARG A 20 -9.41 -0.63 2.06
CA ARG A 20 -8.39 0.12 1.32
C ARG A 20 -8.16 1.50 1.91
N LYS A 21 -9.22 2.25 2.22
CA LYS A 21 -9.13 3.58 2.85
C LYS A 21 -8.46 3.51 4.21
N ARG A 22 -8.81 2.51 5.02
CA ARG A 22 -8.19 2.30 6.32
C ARG A 22 -6.71 1.95 6.20
N LEU A 23 -6.35 1.05 5.30
CA LEU A 23 -4.96 0.69 5.03
C LEU A 23 -4.16 1.92 4.58
N LEU A 24 -4.70 2.70 3.66
CA LEU A 24 -4.06 3.92 3.18
C LEU A 24 -3.89 4.95 4.30
N SER A 25 -4.93 5.18 5.10
CA SER A 25 -4.88 6.12 6.21
C SER A 25 -3.90 5.67 7.29
N GLY A 26 -3.91 4.38 7.65
CA GLY A 26 -2.98 3.79 8.61
C GLY A 26 -1.54 3.89 8.12
N PHE A 27 -1.30 3.68 6.82
CA PHE A 27 0.01 3.92 6.22
C PHE A 27 0.41 5.40 6.30
N GLN A 28 -0.43 6.32 5.81
CA GLN A 28 -0.14 7.75 5.72
C GLN A 28 0.15 8.41 7.08
N HIS A 29 -0.57 8.00 8.12
CA HIS A 29 -0.46 8.60 9.45
C HIS A 29 0.33 7.74 10.44
N GLY A 30 0.69 6.53 10.06
CA GLY A 30 1.43 5.59 10.90
C GLY A 30 2.94 5.67 10.72
N GLU A 31 3.64 4.90 11.56
CA GLU A 31 5.10 4.81 11.56
C GLU A 31 5.64 4.29 10.22
N GLN A 32 4.96 3.31 9.60
CA GLN A 32 5.37 2.74 8.31
C GLN A 32 5.45 3.78 7.18
N GLY A 33 4.47 4.69 7.06
CA GLY A 33 4.50 5.73 6.03
C GLY A 33 5.56 6.79 6.31
N LYS A 34 5.80 7.10 7.58
CA LYS A 34 6.90 7.97 7.99
C LYS A 34 8.26 7.36 7.64
N GLU A 35 8.51 6.11 8.05
CA GLU A 35 9.74 5.38 7.71
C GLU A 35 9.96 5.29 6.20
N PHE A 36 8.90 5.03 5.44
CA PHE A 36 8.97 4.99 3.98
C PHE A 36 9.38 6.34 3.40
N THR A 37 8.77 7.43 3.88
CA THR A 37 9.10 8.80 3.44
C THR A 37 10.53 9.17 3.83
N ASP A 38 10.98 8.78 5.02
CA ASP A 38 12.36 9.01 5.47
C ASP A 38 13.37 8.25 4.61
N LYS A 39 13.08 6.98 4.26
CA LYS A 39 13.90 6.19 3.33
C LYS A 39 13.97 6.83 1.94
N LEU A 40 12.84 7.32 1.42
CA LEU A 40 12.81 8.03 0.14
C LEU A 40 13.64 9.31 0.15
N ASN A 41 13.50 10.11 1.21
CA ASN A 41 14.25 11.36 1.35
C ASN A 41 15.76 11.09 1.48
N ALA A 42 16.15 10.12 2.30
CA ALA A 42 17.55 9.71 2.43
C ALA A 42 18.13 9.21 1.10
N PHE A 43 17.36 8.41 0.37
CA PHE A 43 17.76 7.90 -0.94
C PHE A 43 17.96 9.03 -1.97
N MET A 44 17.00 9.97 -2.06
CA MET A 44 17.12 11.12 -2.95
C MET A 44 18.30 12.02 -2.58
N ALA A 45 18.50 12.26 -1.28
CA ALA A 45 19.63 13.06 -0.79
C ALA A 45 20.98 12.41 -1.13
N ASP A 46 21.12 11.09 -0.97
CA ASP A 46 22.31 10.34 -1.34
C ASP A 46 22.60 10.42 -2.85
N MET A 47 21.58 10.28 -3.69
CA MET A 47 21.75 10.46 -5.14
C MET A 47 22.17 11.86 -5.54
N ILE A 48 21.55 12.90 -4.98
CA ILE A 48 21.91 14.30 -5.25
C ILE A 48 23.32 14.58 -4.73
N SER A 49 23.71 14.01 -3.59
CA SER A 49 25.07 14.17 -3.06
C SER A 49 26.12 13.50 -3.95
N LYS A 50 25.79 12.37 -4.58
CA LYS A 50 26.67 11.64 -5.52
C LYS A 50 26.76 12.33 -6.87
N ASP A 51 25.66 12.89 -7.36
CA ASP A 51 25.60 13.64 -8.61
C ASP A 51 24.78 14.93 -8.44
N PRO A 52 25.42 16.04 -8.02
CA PRO A 52 24.75 17.34 -7.85
C PRO A 52 24.17 17.89 -9.16
N SER A 53 24.65 17.42 -10.32
CA SER A 53 24.14 17.87 -11.63
C SER A 53 22.69 17.44 -11.87
N LEU A 54 22.20 16.44 -11.12
CA LEU A 54 20.81 16.00 -11.16
C LEU A 54 19.84 17.16 -10.93
N LEU A 55 20.15 18.09 -10.02
CA LEU A 55 19.30 19.25 -9.71
C LEU A 55 19.04 20.16 -10.91
N ASN A 56 19.94 20.16 -11.90
CA ASN A 56 19.84 20.97 -13.11
C ASN A 56 19.33 20.17 -14.33
N SER A 57 19.00 18.89 -14.14
CA SER A 57 18.60 17.99 -15.21
C SER A 57 17.09 17.96 -15.40
N THR A 58 16.62 18.17 -16.63
CA THR A 58 15.21 17.98 -17.00
C THR A 58 14.76 16.52 -16.90
N SER A 59 15.68 15.56 -16.83
CA SER A 59 15.41 14.13 -16.66
C SER A 59 15.64 13.63 -15.24
N ILE A 60 15.76 14.52 -14.24
CA ILE A 60 15.93 14.14 -12.83
C ILE A 60 14.85 13.15 -12.38
N TYR A 61 13.59 13.41 -12.69
CA TYR A 61 12.47 12.54 -12.30
C TYR A 61 12.62 11.11 -12.84
N GLU A 62 12.97 10.95 -14.12
CA GLU A 62 13.15 9.63 -14.73
C GLU A 62 14.34 8.88 -14.13
N LYS A 63 15.46 9.57 -13.89
CA LYS A 63 16.66 8.96 -13.29
C LYS A 63 16.40 8.52 -11.85
N ILE A 64 15.80 9.39 -11.05
CA ILE A 64 15.43 9.10 -9.67
C ILE A 64 14.46 7.91 -9.62
N THR A 65 13.45 7.89 -10.49
CA THR A 65 12.46 6.80 -10.53
C THR A 65 13.12 5.46 -10.87
N LYS A 66 13.99 5.41 -11.88
CA LYS A 66 14.70 4.18 -12.25
C LYS A 66 15.59 3.65 -11.14
N GLU A 67 16.34 4.52 -10.47
CA GLU A 67 17.20 4.12 -9.35
C GLU A 67 16.36 3.71 -8.13
N LEU A 68 15.22 4.38 -7.90
CA LEU A 68 14.30 4.04 -6.83
C LEU A 68 13.67 2.65 -7.05
N GLU A 69 13.28 2.31 -8.28
CA GLU A 69 12.81 0.97 -8.62
C GLU A 69 13.89 -0.09 -8.38
N ARG A 70 15.15 0.22 -8.70
CA ARG A 70 16.31 -0.66 -8.45
C ARG A 70 16.64 -0.82 -6.98
N SER A 71 16.38 0.20 -6.15
CA SER A 71 16.68 0.19 -4.71
C SER A 71 15.90 -0.84 -3.91
N GLY A 72 14.80 -1.38 -4.45
CA GLY A 72 13.92 -2.32 -3.76
C GLY A 72 13.06 -1.68 -2.66
N ILE A 73 13.07 -0.35 -2.50
CA ILE A 73 12.27 0.37 -1.50
C ILE A 73 10.77 0.07 -1.67
N TYR A 74 10.26 0.08 -2.91
CA TYR A 74 8.86 -0.29 -3.19
C TYR A 74 8.55 -1.76 -2.92
N GLN A 75 9.49 -2.66 -3.17
CA GLN A 75 9.31 -4.09 -2.89
C GLN A 75 9.22 -4.35 -1.38
N THR A 76 10.03 -3.65 -0.59
CA THR A 76 9.99 -3.68 0.87
C THR A 76 8.65 -3.17 1.37
N LEU A 77 8.18 -2.02 0.87
CA LEU A 77 6.87 -1.48 1.22
C LEU A 77 5.75 -2.47 0.89
N ARG A 78 5.80 -3.08 -0.30
CA ARG A 78 4.81 -4.10 -0.71
C ARG A 78 4.76 -5.27 0.28
N GLN A 79 5.91 -5.76 0.74
CA GLN A 79 5.96 -6.84 1.72
C GLN A 79 5.36 -6.42 3.06
N GLN A 80 5.66 -5.21 3.54
CA GLN A 80 5.08 -4.68 4.78
C GLN A 80 3.55 -4.55 4.69
N VAL A 81 3.03 -4.03 3.58
CA VAL A 81 1.58 -3.93 3.34
C VAL A 81 0.93 -5.31 3.29
N LEU A 82 1.57 -6.29 2.63
CA LEU A 82 1.06 -7.66 2.59
C LEU A 82 1.01 -8.30 3.98
N GLN A 83 2.00 -8.02 4.84
CA GLN A 83 2.00 -8.46 6.24
C GLN A 83 0.90 -7.77 7.06
N GLU A 84 0.68 -6.47 6.86
CA GLU A 84 -0.39 -5.72 7.52
C GLU A 84 -1.77 -6.32 7.20
N LEU A 85 -1.99 -6.75 5.95
CA LEU A 85 -3.22 -7.43 5.54
C LEU A 85 -3.42 -8.81 6.19
N GLN A 86 -2.37 -9.42 6.74
CA GLN A 86 -2.46 -10.68 7.49
C GLN A 86 -2.82 -10.46 8.97
N THR A 87 -2.87 -9.21 9.44
CA THR A 87 -3.26 -8.93 10.83
C THR A 87 -4.72 -9.31 11.09
N ASP A 88 -5.00 -9.66 12.34
CA ASP A 88 -6.32 -10.09 12.81
C ASP A 88 -7.42 -9.10 12.43
N TYR A 89 -7.13 -7.79 12.43
CA TYR A 89 -8.13 -6.79 12.07
C TYR A 89 -8.70 -7.01 10.66
N TYR A 90 -7.84 -7.14 9.65
CA TYR A 90 -8.28 -7.29 8.25
C TYR A 90 -8.93 -8.65 8.01
N GLN A 91 -8.34 -9.72 8.57
CA GLN A 91 -8.88 -11.07 8.45
C GLN A 91 -10.25 -11.20 9.10
N ASN A 92 -10.40 -10.71 10.34
CA ASN A 92 -11.67 -10.75 11.06
C ASN A 92 -12.72 -9.88 10.38
N ARG A 93 -12.35 -8.69 9.89
CA ARG A 93 -13.31 -7.81 9.21
C ARG A 93 -13.81 -8.41 7.91
N ILE A 94 -12.95 -9.08 7.13
CA ILE A 94 -13.37 -9.80 5.92
C ILE A 94 -14.29 -10.96 6.29
N ALA A 95 -13.92 -11.78 7.30
CA ALA A 95 -14.72 -12.91 7.74
C ALA A 95 -16.12 -12.49 8.23
N GLU A 96 -16.20 -11.41 9.00
CA GLU A 96 -17.46 -10.82 9.46
C GLU A 96 -18.35 -10.42 8.27
N GLN A 97 -17.80 -9.72 7.29
CA GLN A 97 -18.57 -9.27 6.12
C GLN A 97 -19.00 -10.43 5.22
N VAL A 98 -18.17 -11.47 5.09
CA VAL A 98 -18.56 -12.71 4.40
C VAL A 98 -19.75 -13.36 5.10
N ASN A 99 -19.73 -13.48 6.42
CA ASN A 99 -20.83 -14.06 7.19
C ASN A 99 -22.13 -13.28 7.02
N ILE A 100 -22.08 -11.94 7.09
CA ILE A 100 -23.25 -11.07 6.87
C ILE A 100 -23.86 -11.33 5.49
N VAL A 101 -23.02 -11.31 4.44
CA VAL A 101 -23.47 -11.54 3.06
C VAL A 101 -24.10 -12.93 2.89
N CYS A 102 -23.56 -13.95 3.56
CA CYS A 102 -24.10 -15.30 3.52
C CYS A 102 -25.41 -15.46 4.31
N GLN A 103 -25.61 -14.70 5.39
CA GLN A 103 -26.82 -14.72 6.21
C GLN A 103 -27.97 -13.91 5.59
N ASP A 104 -27.69 -12.79 4.92
CA ASP A 104 -28.70 -11.96 4.26
C ASP A 104 -29.32 -12.62 3.01
N THR A 105 -28.86 -13.81 2.63
CA THR A 105 -29.36 -14.58 1.48
C THR A 105 -30.06 -15.90 1.85
N GLU A 106 -30.27 -16.18 3.14
CA GLU A 106 -31.18 -17.22 3.66
C GLU A 106 -32.60 -16.66 3.89
#